data_AF-A0A971Y750-F1
#
_entry.id   AF-A0A971Y750-F1
#
_cell.length_a   1.000
_cell.length_b   1.000
_cell.length_c   1.000
_cell.angle_alpha   90.00
_cell.angle_beta   90.00
_cell.angle_gamma   90.00
#
_symmetry.space_group_name_H-M   'P 1'
#
loop_
_entity.id
_entity.type
_entity.pdbx_description
1 polymer ?
#
loop_
_entity_poly.entity_id
_entity_poly.type
_entity_poly.pdbx_seq_one_letter_code
_entity_poly.pdbx_strand_id
1 'polypeptide(L)'
;IISHGDYDVSGALIEHKRQLIHRRNQLDRLITTVEKTIAHNKGEISMTNAGKFEGFKKEKLTQNEKNFGKEIRENYGEETIKKSNKNFMNLSEEDYMKMQKAETQIFDLLKEVVRSKDLESESAQGVYNKHKYWLSFTWETYSPQAHIALAQMYAQDERFRKYYNDRAGEEVVSTLLDIIVKYAK
;
A
#
# COMPACT_ATOMS: atom_id res chain seq x y z
N ILE A 1 7.42 -43.27 33.64
CA ILE A 1 7.86 -41.85 33.60
C ILE A 1 7.38 -41.27 32.28
N ILE A 2 6.42 -40.34 32.32
CA ILE A 2 5.77 -39.76 31.14
C ILE A 2 6.63 -38.56 30.71
N SER A 3 7.40 -38.72 29.64
CA SER A 3 8.17 -37.63 29.03
C SER A 3 7.20 -36.67 28.35
N HIS A 4 7.00 -35.50 28.96
CA HIS A 4 6.34 -34.34 28.36
C HIS A 4 7.15 -33.96 27.11
N GLY A 5 6.57 -33.98 25.91
CA GLY A 5 5.71 -32.90 25.43
C GLY A 5 6.60 -31.80 24.89
N ASP A 6 7.10 -31.95 23.66
CA ASP A 6 7.75 -30.90 22.88
C ASP A 6 6.86 -29.65 22.94
N TYR A 7 7.20 -28.75 23.85
CA TYR A 7 6.63 -27.42 23.91
C TYR A 7 6.96 -26.80 22.55
N ASP A 8 5.96 -26.34 21.80
CA ASP A 8 6.12 -25.81 20.44
C ASP A 8 6.90 -24.48 20.47
N VAL A 9 8.22 -24.60 20.69
CA VAL A 9 9.18 -23.50 20.73
C VAL A 9 9.14 -22.72 19.42
N SER A 10 8.89 -23.41 18.31
CA SER A 10 8.73 -22.82 16.98
C SER A 10 7.52 -21.89 16.90
N GLY A 11 6.34 -22.33 17.38
CA GLY A 11 5.14 -21.51 17.46
C GLY A 11 5.31 -20.28 18.35
N ALA A 12 5.96 -20.44 19.52
CA ALA A 12 6.26 -19.34 20.43
C ALA A 12 7.21 -18.29 19.81
N LEU A 13 8.22 -18.73 19.05
CA LEU A 13 9.15 -17.83 18.36
C LEU A 13 8.49 -17.07 17.20
N ILE A 14 7.56 -17.70 16.48
CA ILE A 14 6.76 -17.06 15.41
C ILE A 14 5.87 -15.95 16.01
N GLU A 15 5.20 -16.24 17.12
CA GLU A 15 4.35 -15.25 17.80
C GLU A 15 5.18 -14.09 18.34
N HIS A 16 6.34 -14.38 18.94
CA HIS A 16 7.26 -13.35 19.41
C HIS A 16 7.77 -12.47 18.24
N LYS A 17 8.13 -13.07 17.10
CA LYS A 17 8.50 -12.31 15.90
C LYS A 17 7.36 -11.40 15.42
N ARG A 18 6.11 -11.86 15.45
CA ARG A 18 4.93 -11.05 15.10
C ARG A 18 4.78 -9.85 16.03
N GLN A 19 4.96 -10.04 17.33
CA GLN A 19 4.91 -8.95 18.32
C GLN A 19 6.05 -7.94 18.13
N LEU A 20 7.26 -8.40 17.81
CA LEU A 20 8.40 -7.54 17.50
C LEU A 20 8.14 -6.68 16.25
N ILE A 21 7.56 -7.27 15.20
CA ILE A 21 7.17 -6.53 13.98
C ILE A 21 6.08 -5.50 14.30
N HIS A 22 5.06 -5.88 15.09
CA HIS A 22 4.01 -4.95 15.49
C HIS A 22 4.58 -3.75 16.25
N ARG A 23 5.50 -4.00 17.19
CA ARG A 23 6.17 -2.96 17.96
C ARG A 23 7.06 -2.07 17.11
N ARG A 24 7.77 -2.63 16.12
CA ARG A 24 8.51 -1.84 15.12
C ARG A 24 7.58 -0.90 14.35
N ASN A 25 6.47 -1.42 13.84
CA ASN A 25 5.51 -0.60 13.08
C ASN A 25 4.87 0.51 13.94
N GLN A 26 4.64 0.25 15.24
CA GLN A 26 4.20 1.27 16.18
C GLN A 26 5.26 2.35 16.37
N LEU A 27 6.52 1.97 16.54
CA LEU A 27 7.64 2.90 16.67
C LEU A 27 7.83 3.76 15.41
N ASP A 28 7.71 3.18 14.21
CA ASP A 28 7.82 3.93 12.96
C ASP A 28 6.74 5.01 12.84
N ARG A 29 5.50 4.70 13.26
CA ARG A 29 4.41 5.69 13.31
C ARG A 29 4.66 6.80 14.31
N LEU A 30 5.23 6.46 15.47
CA LEU A 30 5.58 7.45 16.50
C LEU A 30 6.72 8.35 16.02
N ILE A 31 7.76 7.79 15.40
CA ILE A 31 8.86 8.54 14.79
C ILE A 31 8.32 9.51 13.74
N THR A 32 7.47 9.03 12.83
CA THR A 32 6.85 9.89 11.81
C THR A 32 6.04 11.04 12.42
N THR A 33 5.34 10.78 13.52
CA THR A 33 4.56 11.80 14.23
C THR A 33 5.48 12.84 14.87
N VAL A 34 6.54 12.39 15.54
CA VAL A 34 7.55 13.24 16.17
C VAL A 34 8.26 14.10 15.11
N GLU A 35 8.62 13.52 13.97
CA GLU A 35 9.24 14.25 12.86
C GLU A 35 8.33 15.36 12.33
N LYS A 36 7.03 15.08 12.15
CA LYS A 36 6.03 16.08 11.76
C LYS A 36 5.89 17.19 12.81
N THR A 37 5.86 16.84 14.09
CA THR A 37 5.77 17.80 15.20
C THR A 37 7.03 18.67 15.31
N ILE A 38 8.22 18.08 15.16
CA ILE A 38 9.50 18.81 15.16
C ILE A 38 9.56 19.77 13.98
N ALA A 39 9.17 19.32 12.79
CA ALA A 39 9.13 20.16 11.60
C ALA A 39 8.18 21.35 11.81
N HIS A 40 6.95 21.09 12.27
CA HIS A 40 5.94 22.11 12.56
C HIS A 40 6.44 23.16 13.58
N ASN A 41 7.12 22.72 14.64
CA ASN A 41 7.57 23.61 15.72
C ASN A 41 8.81 24.44 15.38
N LYS A 42 9.59 24.07 14.36
CA LYS A 42 10.83 24.78 13.99
C LYS A 42 10.66 25.92 12.99
N GLY A 43 9.47 26.16 12.44
CA GLY A 43 9.21 27.33 11.57
C GLY A 43 10.05 27.42 10.27
N GLU A 44 10.91 26.45 9.96
CA GLU A 44 11.85 26.44 8.81
C GLU A 44 11.36 25.61 7.61
N ILE A 45 10.04 25.37 7.52
CA ILE A 45 9.47 24.46 6.52
C ILE A 45 9.24 25.22 5.21
N SER A 46 10.23 25.23 4.31
CA SER A 46 9.91 25.34 2.87
C SER A 46 10.98 24.71 1.99
N MET A 47 12.26 25.04 2.18
CA MET A 47 13.36 24.51 1.34
C MET A 47 13.95 23.17 1.83
N THR A 48 14.06 22.96 3.14
CA THR A 48 14.59 21.71 3.73
C THR A 48 13.64 20.52 3.57
N ASN A 49 12.34 20.78 3.51
CA ASN A 49 11.34 19.74 3.27
C ASN A 49 11.25 19.35 1.79
N ALA A 50 11.38 20.30 0.86
CA ALA A 50 11.37 19.99 -0.57
C ALA A 50 12.50 19.02 -0.96
N GLY A 51 13.74 19.28 -0.53
CA GLY A 51 14.88 18.40 -0.79
C GLY A 51 14.78 17.03 -0.11
N LYS A 52 14.29 16.99 1.15
CA LYS A 52 14.07 15.72 1.87
C LYS A 52 12.94 14.90 1.24
N PHE A 53 11.86 15.55 0.83
CA PHE A 53 10.73 14.88 0.20
C PHE A 53 11.10 14.36 -1.20
N GLU A 54 11.87 15.12 -1.96
CA GLU A 54 12.50 14.64 -3.21
C GLU A 54 13.38 13.40 -2.96
N GLY A 55 14.24 13.45 -1.94
CA GLY A 55 15.08 12.30 -1.54
C GLY A 55 14.23 11.07 -1.15
N PHE A 56 13.18 11.28 -0.37
CA PHE A 56 12.22 10.25 0.02
C PHE A 56 11.53 9.61 -1.20
N LYS A 57 11.03 10.42 -2.14
CA LYS A 57 10.38 9.92 -3.36
C LYS A 57 11.36 9.10 -4.21
N LYS A 58 12.60 9.58 -4.35
CA LYS A 58 13.67 8.84 -5.06
C LYS A 58 13.94 7.50 -4.40
N GLU A 59 14.08 7.46 -3.08
CA GLU A 59 14.29 6.21 -2.34
C GLU A 59 13.14 5.23 -2.56
N LYS A 60 11.88 5.70 -2.47
CA LYS A 60 10.69 4.87 -2.75
C LYS A 60 10.72 4.29 -4.16
N LEU A 61 11.05 5.10 -5.17
CA LEU A 61 11.18 4.60 -6.55
C LEU A 61 12.33 3.61 -6.70
N THR A 62 13.49 3.87 -6.11
CA THR A 62 14.62 2.93 -6.15
C THR A 62 14.26 1.58 -5.53
N GLN A 63 13.56 1.57 -4.39
CA GLN A 63 13.11 0.33 -3.79
C GLN A 63 12.04 -0.38 -4.63
N ASN A 64 11.11 0.37 -5.22
CA ASN A 64 10.11 -0.20 -6.12
C ASN A 64 10.75 -0.83 -7.37
N GLU A 65 11.71 -0.12 -7.99
CA GLU A 65 12.47 -0.58 -9.14
C GLU A 65 13.25 -1.86 -8.83
N LYS A 66 13.96 -1.88 -7.69
CA LYS A 66 14.73 -3.05 -7.23
C LYS A 66 13.85 -4.27 -7.01
N ASN A 67 12.66 -4.08 -6.45
CA ASN A 67 11.79 -5.20 -6.06
C ASN A 67 10.89 -5.65 -7.21
N PHE A 68 10.38 -4.74 -8.03
CA PHE A 68 9.28 -5.00 -8.96
C PHE A 68 9.52 -4.47 -10.37
N GLY A 69 10.64 -3.81 -10.64
CA GLY A 69 10.88 -3.06 -11.87
C GLY A 69 10.81 -3.92 -13.14
N LYS A 70 11.30 -5.16 -13.07
CA LYS A 70 11.26 -6.08 -14.22
C LYS A 70 9.82 -6.51 -14.51
N GLU A 71 9.11 -6.95 -13.49
CA GLU A 71 7.76 -7.52 -13.58
C GLU A 71 6.74 -6.48 -14.07
N ILE A 72 6.83 -5.24 -13.56
CA ILE A 72 5.90 -4.17 -13.98
C ILE A 72 6.17 -3.72 -15.42
N ARG A 73 7.41 -3.80 -15.91
CA ARG A 73 7.72 -3.52 -17.33
C ARG A 73 7.27 -4.62 -18.27
N GLU A 74 7.38 -5.88 -17.85
CA GLU A 74 6.83 -7.02 -18.61
C GLU A 74 5.31 -6.90 -18.75
N ASN A 75 4.60 -6.43 -17.71
CA ASN A 75 3.15 -6.31 -17.73
C ASN A 75 2.61 -5.01 -18.38
N TYR A 76 3.31 -3.88 -18.24
CA TYR A 76 2.80 -2.55 -18.65
C TYR A 76 3.66 -1.80 -19.66
N GLY A 77 4.87 -2.29 -19.94
CA GLY A 77 5.83 -1.67 -20.84
C GLY A 77 6.66 -0.55 -20.22
N GLU A 78 7.87 -0.35 -20.75
CA GLU A 78 8.84 0.65 -20.27
C GLU A 78 8.25 2.06 -20.19
N GLU A 79 7.59 2.52 -21.25
CA GLU A 79 7.11 3.90 -21.33
C GLU A 79 6.01 4.20 -20.31
N THR A 80 5.10 3.25 -20.05
CA THR A 80 4.07 3.39 -19.02
C THR A 80 4.69 3.55 -17.64
N ILE A 81 5.66 2.70 -17.31
CA ILE A 81 6.34 2.72 -16.00
C ILE A 81 7.18 3.99 -15.84
N LYS A 82 7.90 4.41 -16.88
CA LYS A 82 8.67 5.66 -16.89
C LYS A 82 7.79 6.87 -16.62
N LYS A 83 6.61 6.94 -17.25
CA LYS A 83 5.64 8.03 -17.00
C LYS A 83 5.05 7.97 -15.61
N SER A 84 4.69 6.78 -15.11
CA SER A 84 4.21 6.60 -13.74
C SER A 84 5.25 7.07 -12.70
N ASN A 85 6.51 6.69 -12.89
CA ASN A 85 7.62 7.12 -12.04
C ASN A 85 7.82 8.64 -12.09
N LYS A 86 7.71 9.25 -13.28
CA LYS A 86 7.76 10.71 -13.44
C LYS A 86 6.62 11.41 -12.70
N ASN A 87 5.39 10.89 -12.81
CA ASN A 87 4.23 11.45 -12.10
C ASN A 87 4.41 11.35 -10.58
N PHE A 88 4.87 10.20 -10.09
CA PHE A 88 5.21 10.04 -8.67
C PHE A 88 6.26 11.06 -8.21
N MET A 89 7.32 11.27 -9.00
CA MET A 89 8.33 12.30 -8.71
C MET A 89 7.78 13.72 -8.76
N ASN A 90 6.72 13.99 -9.51
CA ASN A 90 6.11 15.31 -9.59
C ASN A 90 5.06 15.58 -8.50
N LEU A 91 4.73 14.59 -7.66
CA LEU A 91 3.79 14.80 -6.56
C LEU A 91 4.29 15.90 -5.63
N SER A 92 3.38 16.81 -5.29
CA SER A 92 3.53 17.70 -4.14
C SER A 92 3.40 16.89 -2.85
N GLU A 93 3.85 17.47 -1.73
CA GLU A 93 3.66 16.84 -0.42
C GLU A 93 2.16 16.68 -0.11
N GLU A 94 1.35 17.68 -0.48
CA GLU A 94 -0.10 17.65 -0.32
C GLU A 94 -0.76 16.52 -1.12
N ASP A 95 -0.36 16.35 -2.40
CA ASP A 95 -0.90 15.27 -3.24
C ASP A 95 -0.49 13.90 -2.73
N TYR A 96 0.74 13.76 -2.23
CA TYR A 96 1.17 12.54 -1.58
C TYR A 96 0.37 12.26 -0.30
N MET A 97 0.06 13.27 0.51
CA MET A 97 -0.82 13.10 1.67
C MET A 97 -2.25 12.70 1.27
N LYS A 98 -2.80 13.26 0.19
CA LYS A 98 -4.11 12.85 -0.36
C LYS A 98 -4.08 11.41 -0.86
N MET A 99 -3.01 11.01 -1.54
CA MET A 99 -2.77 9.64 -1.99
C MET A 99 -2.72 8.67 -0.79
N GLN A 100 -1.95 8.97 0.26
CA GLN A 100 -1.88 8.14 1.47
C GLN A 100 -3.22 8.06 2.23
N LYS A 101 -3.98 9.16 2.25
CA LYS A 101 -5.33 9.17 2.83
C LYS A 101 -6.28 8.29 2.02
N ALA A 102 -6.25 8.36 0.70
CA ALA A 102 -7.04 7.49 -0.17
C ALA A 102 -6.69 6.01 0.06
N GLU A 103 -5.40 5.68 0.19
CA GLU A 103 -4.95 4.32 0.52
C GLU A 103 -5.55 3.83 1.83
N THR A 104 -5.50 4.66 2.89
CA THR A 104 -6.08 4.29 4.20
C THR A 104 -7.58 4.03 4.10
N GLN A 105 -8.31 4.88 3.37
CA GLN A 105 -9.76 4.70 3.15
C GLN A 105 -10.07 3.42 2.37
N ILE A 106 -9.23 3.03 1.40
CA ILE A 106 -9.39 1.76 0.68
C ILE A 106 -9.35 0.59 1.67
N PHE A 107 -8.37 0.56 2.58
CA PHE A 107 -8.25 -0.50 3.58
C PHE A 107 -9.42 -0.52 4.55
N ASP A 108 -9.89 0.64 5.02
CA ASP A 108 -11.05 0.71 5.92
C ASP A 108 -12.31 0.14 5.27
N LEU A 109 -12.61 0.54 4.04
CA LEU A 109 -13.76 0.05 3.29
C LEU A 109 -13.60 -1.44 2.90
N LEU A 110 -12.39 -1.90 2.56
CA LEU A 110 -12.13 -3.31 2.26
C LEU A 110 -12.49 -4.21 3.44
N LYS A 111 -12.12 -3.83 4.67
CA LYS A 111 -12.47 -4.59 5.88
C LYS A 111 -13.98 -4.67 6.08
N GLU A 112 -14.71 -3.60 5.76
CA GLU A 112 -16.18 -3.61 5.82
C GLU A 112 -16.76 -4.60 4.80
N VAL A 113 -16.27 -4.60 3.57
CA VAL A 113 -16.74 -5.51 2.51
C VAL A 113 -16.38 -6.96 2.82
N VAL A 114 -15.21 -7.24 3.40
CA VAL A 114 -14.85 -8.61 3.84
C VAL A 114 -15.81 -9.12 4.91
N ARG A 115 -16.22 -8.25 5.85
CA ARG A 115 -17.17 -8.61 6.91
C ARG A 115 -18.59 -8.81 6.39
N SER A 116 -19.06 -7.91 5.52
CA SER A 116 -20.43 -7.99 4.96
C SER A 116 -20.56 -9.04 3.86
N LYS A 117 -19.46 -9.35 3.16
CA LYS A 117 -19.39 -10.16 1.94
C LYS A 117 -20.28 -9.64 0.81
N ASP A 118 -20.62 -8.36 0.85
CA ASP A 118 -21.51 -7.72 -0.12
C ASP A 118 -20.72 -6.85 -1.09
N LEU A 119 -20.53 -7.38 -2.31
CA LEU A 119 -19.86 -6.68 -3.40
C LEU A 119 -20.73 -5.62 -4.08
N GLU A 120 -22.03 -5.50 -3.77
CA GLU A 120 -22.92 -4.45 -4.28
C GLU A 120 -23.01 -3.25 -3.33
N SER A 121 -22.51 -3.40 -2.10
CA SER A 121 -22.56 -2.39 -1.05
C SER A 121 -21.91 -1.06 -1.44
N GLU A 122 -22.35 0.03 -0.78
CA GLU A 122 -21.71 1.34 -0.92
C GLU A 122 -20.21 1.29 -0.59
N SER A 123 -19.80 0.46 0.38
CA SER A 123 -18.40 0.26 0.73
C SER A 123 -17.62 -0.37 -0.42
N ALA A 124 -18.18 -1.35 -1.14
CA ALA A 124 -17.54 -1.96 -2.31
C ALA A 124 -17.35 -0.97 -3.46
N GLN A 125 -18.37 -0.18 -3.77
CA GLN A 125 -18.27 0.93 -4.74
C GLN A 125 -17.23 1.98 -4.29
N GLY A 126 -17.21 2.27 -2.99
CA GLY A 126 -16.25 3.15 -2.35
C GLY A 126 -14.80 2.67 -2.54
N VAL A 127 -14.53 1.38 -2.32
CA VAL A 127 -13.20 0.78 -2.58
C VAL A 127 -12.77 1.01 -4.01
N TYR A 128 -13.62 0.68 -4.99
CA TYR A 128 -13.30 0.85 -6.41
C TYR A 128 -12.98 2.31 -6.75
N ASN A 129 -13.87 3.24 -6.36
CA ASN A 129 -13.71 4.67 -6.65
C ASN A 129 -12.46 5.26 -5.98
N LYS A 130 -12.17 4.84 -4.74
CA LYS A 130 -10.98 5.30 -4.01
C LYS A 130 -9.70 4.70 -4.58
N HIS A 131 -9.71 3.44 -5.00
CA HIS A 131 -8.56 2.83 -5.66
C HIS A 131 -8.28 3.49 -7.01
N LYS A 132 -9.32 3.77 -7.80
CA LYS A 132 -9.19 4.55 -9.04
C LYS A 132 -8.62 5.95 -8.78
N TYR A 133 -9.11 6.65 -7.76
CA TYR A 133 -8.59 7.95 -7.35
C TYR A 133 -7.11 7.86 -6.91
N TRP A 134 -6.75 6.83 -6.13
CA TRP A 134 -5.37 6.58 -5.72
C TRP A 134 -4.45 6.35 -6.91
N LEU A 135 -4.89 5.59 -7.92
CA LEU A 135 -4.12 5.37 -9.15
C LEU A 135 -3.93 6.66 -9.95
N SER A 136 -4.90 7.57 -9.95
CA SER A 136 -4.85 8.83 -10.72
C SER A 136 -3.67 9.75 -10.36
N PHE A 137 -3.07 9.58 -9.18
CA PHE A 137 -1.87 10.34 -8.78
C PHE A 137 -0.62 9.94 -9.57
N THR A 138 -0.58 8.72 -10.12
CA THR A 138 0.61 8.19 -10.80
C THR A 138 0.31 7.76 -12.23
N TRP A 139 -0.91 7.30 -12.51
CA TRP A 139 -1.33 6.91 -13.85
C TRP A 139 -1.60 8.13 -14.71
N GLU A 140 -0.97 8.20 -15.89
CA GLU A 140 -1.25 9.24 -16.87
C GLU A 140 -2.64 9.08 -17.48
N THR A 141 -3.03 7.84 -17.78
CA THR A 141 -4.33 7.51 -18.37
C THR A 141 -4.94 6.34 -17.62
N TYR A 142 -6.21 6.46 -17.25
CA TYR A 142 -6.97 5.37 -16.68
C TYR A 142 -7.58 4.49 -17.78
N SER A 143 -7.45 3.17 -17.64
CA SER A 143 -8.30 2.22 -18.35
C SER A 143 -8.82 1.12 -17.41
N PRO A 144 -10.07 0.65 -17.59
CA PRO A 144 -10.60 -0.48 -16.83
C PRO A 144 -9.71 -1.73 -16.92
N GLN A 145 -9.18 -2.02 -18.11
CA GLN A 145 -8.35 -3.20 -18.37
C GLN A 145 -7.03 -3.13 -17.61
N ALA A 146 -6.38 -1.97 -17.56
CA ALA A 146 -5.15 -1.81 -16.78
C ALA A 146 -5.42 -1.97 -15.28
N HIS A 147 -6.56 -1.46 -14.78
CA HIS A 147 -6.95 -1.57 -13.37
C HIS A 147 -7.19 -3.03 -12.97
N ILE A 148 -7.89 -3.79 -13.81
CA ILE A 148 -8.08 -5.23 -13.62
C ILE A 148 -6.72 -5.97 -13.65
N ALA A 149 -5.88 -5.72 -14.66
CA ALA A 149 -4.57 -6.37 -14.76
C ALA A 149 -3.70 -6.10 -13.52
N LEU A 150 -3.79 -4.89 -12.94
CA LEU A 150 -3.07 -4.54 -11.72
C LEU A 150 -3.56 -5.34 -10.51
N ALA A 151 -4.87 -5.43 -10.34
CA ALA A 151 -5.46 -6.21 -9.27
C ALA A 151 -5.13 -7.71 -9.39
N GLN A 152 -5.09 -8.24 -10.62
CA GLN A 152 -4.68 -9.61 -10.88
C GLN A 152 -3.23 -9.86 -10.49
N MET A 153 -2.33 -8.93 -10.84
CA MET A 153 -0.93 -9.01 -10.43
C MET A 153 -0.80 -9.00 -8.90
N TYR A 154 -1.57 -8.16 -8.19
CA TYR A 154 -1.59 -8.16 -6.73
C TYR A 154 -2.00 -9.51 -6.14
N ALA A 155 -2.95 -10.21 -6.77
CA ALA A 155 -3.40 -11.54 -6.34
C ALA A 155 -2.41 -12.66 -6.69
N GLN A 156 -1.61 -12.50 -7.75
CA GLN A 156 -0.65 -13.51 -8.22
C GLN A 156 0.71 -13.41 -7.52
N ASP A 157 1.14 -12.20 -7.15
CA ASP A 157 2.43 -11.97 -6.50
C ASP A 157 2.28 -11.95 -4.97
N GLU A 158 2.94 -12.91 -4.31
CA GLU A 158 2.87 -13.07 -2.85
C GLU A 158 3.34 -11.82 -2.08
N ARG A 159 4.27 -11.02 -2.64
CA ARG A 159 4.77 -9.81 -1.99
C ARG A 159 3.67 -8.76 -1.89
N PHE A 160 2.88 -8.61 -2.95
CA PHE A 160 1.73 -7.70 -2.97
C PHE A 160 0.60 -8.21 -2.10
N ARG A 161 0.27 -9.51 -2.16
CA ARG A 161 -0.73 -10.09 -1.27
C ARG A 161 -0.37 -9.84 0.20
N LYS A 162 0.87 -10.14 0.57
CA LYS A 162 1.37 -9.95 1.92
C LYS A 162 1.28 -8.48 2.34
N TYR A 163 1.66 -7.54 1.49
CA TYR A 163 1.56 -6.11 1.79
C TYR A 163 0.13 -5.69 2.13
N TYR A 164 -0.85 -6.05 1.29
CA TYR A 164 -2.26 -5.70 1.52
C TYR A 164 -2.82 -6.39 2.76
N ASN A 165 -2.56 -7.69 2.92
CA ASN A 165 -3.09 -8.48 4.03
C ASN A 165 -2.49 -8.05 5.38
N ASP A 166 -1.18 -7.80 5.45
CA ASP A 166 -0.52 -7.28 6.65
C ASP A 166 -1.10 -5.92 7.05
N ARG A 167 -1.39 -5.06 6.07
CA ARG A 167 -1.88 -3.70 6.31
C ARG A 167 -3.35 -3.68 6.72
N ALA A 168 -4.16 -4.58 6.17
CA ALA A 168 -5.55 -4.78 6.58
C ALA A 168 -5.67 -5.55 7.91
N GLY A 169 -4.72 -6.44 8.21
CA GLY A 169 -4.81 -7.40 9.31
C GLY A 169 -5.66 -8.64 9.00
N GLU A 170 -6.12 -8.80 7.75
CA GLU A 170 -6.93 -9.90 7.25
C GLU A 170 -6.73 -10.09 5.74
N GLU A 171 -7.15 -11.23 5.19
CA GLU A 171 -7.06 -11.51 3.75
C GLU A 171 -8.05 -10.63 2.97
N VAL A 172 -7.54 -9.65 2.21
CA VAL A 172 -8.37 -8.64 1.50
C VAL A 172 -8.15 -8.62 -0.01
N VAL A 173 -7.09 -9.26 -0.52
CA VAL A 173 -6.65 -9.09 -1.90
C VAL A 173 -7.63 -9.70 -2.91
N SER A 174 -8.20 -10.87 -2.60
CA SER A 174 -9.24 -11.49 -3.44
C SER A 174 -10.48 -10.60 -3.53
N THR A 175 -10.93 -10.05 -2.40
CA THR A 175 -12.06 -9.11 -2.35
C THR A 175 -11.76 -7.84 -3.14
N LEU A 176 -10.55 -7.29 -3.06
CA LEU A 176 -10.14 -6.14 -3.86
C LEU A 176 -10.21 -6.46 -5.37
N LEU A 177 -9.72 -7.63 -5.79
CA LEU A 177 -9.80 -8.08 -7.18
C LEU A 177 -11.25 -8.21 -7.65
N ASP A 178 -12.11 -8.86 -6.86
CA ASP A 178 -13.52 -9.07 -7.20
C ASP A 178 -14.27 -7.73 -7.36
N ILE A 179 -14.03 -6.78 -6.45
CA ILE A 179 -14.57 -5.41 -6.53
C ILE A 179 -14.12 -4.73 -7.84
N ILE A 180 -12.82 -4.80 -8.15
CA ILE A 180 -12.27 -4.12 -9.33
C ILE A 180 -12.84 -4.74 -10.61
N VAL A 181 -12.86 -6.07 -10.74
CA VAL A 181 -13.45 -6.77 -11.90
C VAL A 181 -14.92 -6.44 -12.08
N LYS A 182 -15.66 -6.28 -10.97
CA LYS A 182 -17.09 -5.94 -11.01
C LYS A 182 -17.37 -4.53 -11.54
N TYR A 183 -16.59 -3.54 -11.11
CA TYR A 183 -16.87 -2.12 -11.35
C TYR A 183 -16.03 -1.49 -12.46
N ALA A 184 -14.93 -2.11 -12.87
CA ALA A 184 -14.14 -1.69 -14.02
C ALA A 184 -14.83 -2.11 -15.33
N LYS A 185 -15.76 -1.27 -15.79
CA LYS A 185 -16.48 -1.40 -17.07
C LYS A 185 -16.08 -0.29 -18.04
#